data_AF-A0A9E5J6Q0-F1
#
_entry.id   AF-A0A9E5J6Q0-F1
#
_cell.length_a   1.000
_cell.length_b   1.000
_cell.length_c   1.000
_cell.angle_alpha   90.00
_cell.angle_beta   90.00
_cell.angle_gamma   90.00
#
_symmetry.space_group_name_H-M   'P 1'
#
loop_
_entity.id
_entity.type
_entity.pdbx_description
1 polymer ?
#
loop_
_entity_poly.entity_id
_entity_poly.type
_entity_poly.pdbx_seq_one_letter_code
_entity_poly.pdbx_strand_id
1 'polypeptide(L)'
;MNKLSHILTPEEKAREINFSGRHYGTIAEIGAGQEVARWFFQAGGAAGTVAKSMSAYDMTFSNAIYGTAHRFVSRERLKEMLDHEYHLLLERLGQERGNRTSFFSFADTVTARSHKQPGDGKGWMGVLFQTSPNAVPAKIVLHVRLLDDTNAEQMEVLGILGVNLIHGAFHHWRNPEKVLTHLMDGIRPGRVEVDMVDFSGPPFEKVDNRLVSLKMVHFQLTPVALFAATGQNMEAEDCFYGKSILLLRGHYRPITNFHLRMMSKASAVFRADP
;
A
#
# COMPACT_ATOMS: atom_id res chain seq x y z
N MET A 1 14.69 24.54 -22.08
CA MET A 1 15.30 23.21 -21.83
C MET A 1 14.60 22.61 -20.63
N ASN A 2 13.71 21.63 -20.83
CA ASN A 2 13.25 20.81 -19.71
C ASN A 2 14.46 20.06 -19.18
N LYS A 3 14.89 20.35 -17.95
CA LYS A 3 15.87 19.51 -17.25
C LYS A 3 15.29 18.09 -17.28
N LEU A 4 15.98 17.14 -17.90
CA LEU A 4 15.72 15.73 -17.71
C LEU A 4 15.79 15.50 -16.20
N SER A 5 14.63 15.36 -15.56
CA SER A 5 14.57 15.01 -14.15
C SER A 5 15.10 13.59 -14.05
N HIS A 6 16.26 13.44 -13.43
CA HIS A 6 16.82 12.13 -13.15
C HIS A 6 15.85 11.37 -12.24
N ILE A 7 15.22 10.33 -12.76
CA ILE A 7 14.38 9.43 -11.96
C ILE A 7 15.36 8.52 -11.19
N LEU A 8 15.28 8.54 -9.87
CA LEU A 8 16.13 7.71 -9.02
C LEU A 8 15.76 6.24 -9.19
N THR A 9 16.77 5.39 -9.29
CA THR A 9 16.61 3.94 -9.21
C THR A 9 16.18 3.53 -7.80
N PRO A 10 15.62 2.32 -7.61
CA PRO A 10 15.26 1.83 -6.28
C PRO A 10 16.45 1.78 -5.31
N GLU A 11 17.64 1.41 -5.81
CA GLU A 11 18.88 1.42 -5.02
C GLU A 11 19.25 2.84 -4.58
N GLU A 12 19.17 3.83 -5.47
CA GLU A 12 19.46 5.23 -5.13
C GLU A 12 18.47 5.79 -4.12
N LYS A 13 17.17 5.45 -4.23
CA LYS A 13 16.14 5.84 -3.26
C LYS A 13 16.43 5.23 -1.88
N ALA A 14 16.70 3.92 -1.82
CA ALA A 14 17.05 3.24 -0.57
C ALA A 14 18.32 3.84 0.05
N ARG A 15 19.33 4.14 -0.78
CA ARG A 15 20.56 4.80 -0.35
C ARG A 15 20.32 6.20 0.20
N GLU A 16 19.53 7.02 -0.50
CA GLU A 16 19.16 8.37 -0.04
C GLU A 16 18.53 8.33 1.35
N ILE A 17 17.62 7.39 1.58
CA ILE A 17 16.97 7.22 2.89
C ILE A 17 17.99 6.76 3.94
N ASN A 18 18.80 5.74 3.65
CA ASN A 18 19.82 5.19 4.55
C ASN A 18 20.79 6.25 5.07
N PHE A 19 21.24 7.15 4.19
CA PHE A 19 22.20 8.19 4.53
C PHE A 19 21.55 9.50 5.01
N SER A 20 20.22 9.58 5.06
CA SER A 20 19.51 10.78 5.53
C SER A 20 19.77 11.10 7.00
N GLY A 21 20.01 10.07 7.83
CA GLY A 21 20.10 10.18 9.29
C GLY A 21 18.80 10.60 9.98
N ARG A 22 17.69 10.72 9.24
CA ARG A 22 16.41 11.26 9.73
C ARG A 22 15.37 10.19 10.02
N HIS A 23 15.32 9.17 9.17
CA HIS A 23 14.29 8.14 9.21
C HIS A 23 14.84 6.88 9.86
N TYR A 24 14.09 6.30 10.80
CA TYR A 24 14.48 5.06 11.46
C TYR A 24 13.25 4.21 11.75
N GLY A 25 13.29 2.92 11.50
CA GLY A 25 12.05 2.15 11.54
C GLY A 25 12.19 0.67 11.32
N THR A 26 11.02 0.04 11.17
CA THR A 26 10.91 -1.39 10.96
C THR A 26 10.37 -1.72 9.57
N ILE A 27 10.74 -2.88 9.06
CA ILE A 27 10.26 -3.45 7.80
C ILE A 27 9.76 -4.87 8.10
N ALA A 28 8.46 -5.10 8.03
CA ALA A 28 7.82 -6.38 8.36
C ALA A 28 7.11 -6.96 7.13
N GLU A 29 7.63 -8.04 6.56
CA GLU A 29 7.19 -8.55 5.26
C GLU A 29 6.66 -9.98 5.44
N ILE A 30 5.39 -10.23 5.10
CA ILE A 30 4.75 -11.54 5.23
C ILE A 30 4.27 -12.03 3.87
N GLY A 31 4.85 -13.13 3.42
CA GLY A 31 4.65 -13.65 2.08
C GLY A 31 5.47 -12.86 1.05
N ALA A 32 5.57 -13.38 -0.16
CA ALA A 32 6.26 -12.73 -1.29
C ALA A 32 7.65 -12.11 -1.00
N GLY A 33 8.43 -12.67 -0.07
CA GLY A 33 9.83 -12.31 0.18
C GLY A 33 10.10 -11.26 1.26
N GLN A 34 11.38 -10.95 1.47
CA GLN A 34 11.86 -9.83 2.29
C GLN A 34 12.60 -8.83 1.39
N GLU A 35 11.98 -8.47 0.27
CA GLU A 35 12.64 -7.78 -0.83
C GLU A 35 12.81 -6.29 -0.55
N VAL A 36 11.89 -5.68 0.20
CA VAL A 36 12.03 -4.28 0.60
C VAL A 36 13.24 -4.15 1.51
N ALA A 37 13.34 -4.95 2.58
CA ALA A 37 14.49 -4.94 3.47
C ALA A 37 15.80 -5.23 2.71
N ARG A 38 15.77 -6.17 1.75
CA ARG A 38 16.94 -6.50 0.90
C ARG A 38 17.49 -5.28 0.17
N TRP A 39 16.64 -4.44 -0.42
CA TRP A 39 17.09 -3.19 -1.08
C TRP A 39 17.80 -2.24 -0.12
N PHE A 40 17.27 -2.04 1.07
CA PHE A 40 17.91 -1.19 2.09
C PHE A 40 19.26 -1.77 2.54
N PHE A 41 19.38 -3.09 2.69
CA PHE A 41 20.66 -3.72 3.06
C PHE A 41 21.71 -3.61 1.94
N GLN A 42 21.33 -3.84 0.69
CA GLN A 42 22.26 -3.79 -0.45
C GLN A 42 22.74 -2.37 -0.78
N ALA A 43 21.87 -1.36 -0.63
CA ALA A 43 22.23 0.04 -0.86
C ALA A 43 23.31 0.58 0.11
N GLY A 44 23.56 -0.13 1.23
CA GLY A 44 24.53 0.24 2.25
C GLY A 44 24.01 1.34 3.19
N GLY A 45 24.55 1.39 4.42
CA GLY A 45 24.12 2.35 5.44
C GLY A 45 22.83 2.00 6.19
N ALA A 46 22.28 0.79 5.97
CA ALA A 46 21.00 0.36 6.55
C ALA A 46 20.94 0.45 8.09
N ALA A 47 22.06 0.32 8.81
CA ALA A 47 22.11 0.49 10.25
C ALA A 47 21.66 1.90 10.72
N GLY A 48 21.67 2.89 9.82
CA GLY A 48 21.17 4.24 10.04
C GLY A 48 19.66 4.41 9.82
N THR A 49 18.95 3.38 9.34
CA THR A 49 17.52 3.44 8.96
C THR A 49 16.70 2.24 9.41
N VAL A 50 17.21 1.03 9.29
CA VAL A 50 16.47 -0.21 9.64
C VAL A 50 16.83 -0.62 11.06
N ALA A 51 15.89 -0.42 11.98
CA ALA A 51 15.97 -0.89 13.36
C ALA A 51 15.73 -2.39 13.47
N LYS A 52 14.78 -2.89 12.68
CA LYS A 52 14.38 -4.31 12.64
C LYS A 52 13.81 -4.63 11.26
N SER A 53 14.24 -5.74 10.67
CA SER A 53 13.52 -6.42 9.60
C SER A 53 12.96 -7.74 10.15
N MET A 54 11.74 -8.10 9.78
CA MET A 54 11.11 -9.35 10.21
C MET A 54 10.32 -10.00 9.08
N SER A 55 10.14 -11.32 9.15
CA SER A 55 9.19 -12.06 8.33
C SER A 55 8.68 -13.28 9.09
N ALA A 56 7.38 -13.57 8.98
CA ALA A 56 6.73 -14.70 9.63
C ALA A 56 5.81 -15.41 8.63
N TYR A 57 6.32 -16.50 8.03
CA TYR A 57 5.58 -17.29 7.03
C TYR A 57 4.58 -18.27 7.65
N ASP A 58 4.88 -18.78 8.84
CA ASP A 58 3.97 -19.71 9.52
C ASP A 58 2.82 -18.93 10.17
N MET A 59 1.58 -19.42 9.96
CA MET A 59 0.38 -18.75 10.44
C MET A 59 0.34 -18.67 11.97
N THR A 60 0.81 -19.71 12.67
CA THR A 60 0.82 -19.75 14.13
C THR A 60 1.82 -18.74 14.68
N PHE A 61 3.02 -18.67 14.09
CA PHE A 61 4.02 -17.67 14.44
C PHE A 61 3.52 -16.25 14.19
N SER A 62 2.97 -15.98 13.01
CA SER A 62 2.44 -14.65 12.68
C SER A 62 1.29 -14.25 13.61
N ASN A 63 0.39 -15.19 13.96
CA ASN A 63 -0.69 -14.93 14.91
C ASN A 63 -0.19 -14.67 16.34
N ALA A 64 0.89 -15.33 16.77
CA ALA A 64 1.49 -15.08 18.07
C ALA A 64 2.12 -13.68 18.18
N ILE A 65 2.52 -13.09 17.05
CA ILE A 65 3.14 -11.75 17.00
C ILE A 65 2.06 -10.66 16.82
N TYR A 66 1.20 -10.81 15.81
CA TYR A 66 0.27 -9.76 15.37
C TYR A 66 -1.18 -9.94 15.84
N GLY A 67 -1.50 -11.08 16.47
CA GLY A 67 -2.87 -11.44 16.82
C GLY A 67 -3.56 -12.26 15.73
N THR A 68 -4.77 -12.71 16.03
CA THR A 68 -5.58 -13.52 15.13
C THR A 68 -6.35 -12.65 14.14
N ALA A 69 -6.20 -12.90 12.85
CA ALA A 69 -7.00 -12.25 11.81
C ALA A 69 -7.89 -13.27 11.09
N HIS A 70 -9.07 -12.84 10.67
CA HIS A 70 -10.02 -13.70 9.94
C HIS A 70 -9.54 -14.05 8.53
N ARG A 71 -8.74 -13.16 7.91
CA ARG A 71 -8.04 -13.37 6.64
C ARG A 71 -6.59 -12.95 6.80
N PHE A 72 -5.68 -13.81 6.34
CA PHE A 72 -4.25 -13.58 6.52
C PHE A 72 -3.70 -12.51 5.59
N VAL A 73 -4.13 -12.50 4.32
CA VAL A 73 -3.92 -11.37 3.41
C VAL A 73 -5.15 -10.47 3.47
N SER A 74 -5.04 -9.39 4.24
CA SER A 74 -6.14 -8.44 4.46
C SER A 74 -5.63 -7.07 4.89
N ARG A 75 -6.46 -6.04 4.70
CA ARG A 75 -6.20 -4.69 5.20
C ARG A 75 -6.05 -4.68 6.72
N GLU A 76 -6.87 -5.48 7.41
CA GLU A 76 -6.84 -5.62 8.86
C GLU A 76 -5.50 -6.18 9.34
N ARG A 77 -5.00 -7.26 8.72
CA ARG A 77 -3.68 -7.82 9.05
C ARG A 77 -2.58 -6.80 8.82
N LEU A 78 -2.58 -6.10 7.69
CA LEU A 78 -1.59 -5.05 7.43
C LEU A 78 -1.62 -3.99 8.54
N LYS A 79 -2.81 -3.56 8.97
CA LYS A 79 -2.95 -2.57 10.04
C LYS A 79 -2.38 -3.10 11.36
N GLU A 80 -2.69 -4.34 11.74
CA GLU A 80 -2.14 -4.98 12.94
C GLU A 80 -0.62 -5.02 12.92
N MET A 81 -0.02 -5.36 11.77
CA MET A 81 1.42 -5.37 11.58
C MET A 81 2.03 -3.97 11.77
N LEU A 82 1.52 -2.97 11.06
CA LEU A 82 2.01 -1.59 11.15
C LEU A 82 1.93 -1.04 12.58
N ASP A 83 0.78 -1.24 13.25
CA ASP A 83 0.53 -0.68 14.57
C ASP A 83 1.38 -1.41 15.63
N HIS A 84 1.51 -2.74 15.57
CA HIS A 84 2.36 -3.53 16.48
C HIS A 84 3.83 -3.14 16.35
N GLU A 85 4.34 -3.11 15.12
CA GLU A 85 5.74 -2.82 14.82
C GLU A 85 6.14 -1.40 15.22
N TYR A 86 5.26 -0.42 14.95
CA TYR A 86 5.47 0.96 15.34
C TYR A 86 5.40 1.16 16.86
N HIS A 87 4.47 0.49 17.55
CA HIS A 87 4.40 0.54 19.00
C HIS A 87 5.67 0.02 19.66
N LEU A 88 6.15 -1.16 19.21
CA LEU A 88 7.39 -1.76 19.71
C LEU A 88 8.61 -0.87 19.46
N LEU A 89 8.64 -0.20 18.31
CA LEU A 89 9.69 0.76 17.96
C LEU A 89 9.71 1.95 18.94
N LEU A 90 8.54 2.53 19.24
CA LEU A 90 8.43 3.63 20.20
C LEU A 90 8.76 3.19 21.63
N GLU A 91 8.29 2.01 22.05
CA GLU A 91 8.57 1.44 23.37
C GLU A 91 10.08 1.32 23.61
N ARG A 92 10.82 0.80 22.63
CA ARG A 92 12.24 0.49 22.78
C ARG A 92 13.17 1.67 22.51
N LEU A 93 12.81 2.56 21.58
CA LEU A 93 13.71 3.60 21.08
C LEU A 93 13.18 5.02 21.25
N GLY A 94 11.94 5.19 21.70
CA GLY A 94 11.30 6.50 21.86
C GLY A 94 12.09 7.44 22.77
N GLN A 95 12.53 6.96 23.93
CA GLN A 95 13.30 7.74 24.90
C GLN A 95 14.67 8.18 24.35
N GLU A 96 15.38 7.28 23.66
CA GLU A 96 16.74 7.54 23.22
C GLU A 96 16.81 8.34 21.91
N ARG A 97 15.86 8.12 20.98
CA ARG A 97 15.93 8.64 19.61
C ARG A 97 14.75 9.53 19.21
N GLY A 98 13.63 9.49 19.92
CA GLY A 98 12.37 10.13 19.50
C GLY A 98 12.46 11.63 19.22
N ASN A 99 13.36 12.35 19.90
CA ASN A 99 13.55 13.80 19.71
C ASN A 99 14.36 14.19 18.46
N ARG A 100 15.08 13.24 17.83
CA ARG A 100 15.99 13.51 16.70
C ARG A 100 15.66 12.69 15.45
N THR A 101 14.77 11.71 15.58
CA THR A 101 14.49 10.73 14.53
C THR A 101 13.00 10.70 14.26
N SER A 102 12.65 10.64 12.98
CA SER A 102 11.28 10.41 12.53
C SER A 102 11.08 8.91 12.35
N PHE A 103 10.25 8.32 13.19
CA PHE A 103 10.02 6.88 13.17
C PHE A 103 9.08 6.45 12.04
N PHE A 104 9.30 5.25 11.52
CA PHE A 104 8.38 4.60 10.60
C PHE A 104 8.24 3.10 10.87
N SER A 105 7.12 2.54 10.44
CA SER A 105 6.93 1.10 10.26
C SER A 105 6.41 0.88 8.86
N PHE A 106 7.10 0.05 8.11
CA PHE A 106 6.62 -0.50 6.86
C PHE A 106 6.17 -1.94 7.10
N ALA A 107 5.07 -2.32 6.45
CA ALA A 107 4.62 -3.69 6.44
C ALA A 107 3.97 -4.07 5.11
N ASP A 108 4.03 -5.35 4.79
CA ASP A 108 3.23 -5.96 3.74
C ASP A 108 2.74 -7.36 4.12
N THR A 109 1.60 -7.73 3.58
CA THR A 109 1.04 -9.07 3.63
C THR A 109 0.52 -9.45 2.26
N VAL A 110 1.24 -10.34 1.58
CA VAL A 110 1.05 -10.61 0.15
C VAL A 110 1.11 -12.09 -0.14
N THR A 111 0.13 -12.58 -0.89
CA THR A 111 0.19 -13.90 -1.51
C THR A 111 0.78 -13.76 -2.91
N ALA A 112 1.99 -14.23 -3.11
CA ALA A 112 2.56 -14.40 -4.44
C ALA A 112 2.11 -15.73 -5.06
N ARG A 113 2.26 -15.83 -6.38
CA ARG A 113 1.87 -17.00 -7.16
C ARG A 113 2.55 -18.26 -6.64
N SER A 114 1.77 -19.33 -6.51
CA SER A 114 2.27 -20.63 -6.04
C SER A 114 1.69 -21.78 -6.86
N HIS A 115 2.29 -22.98 -6.75
CA HIS A 115 1.74 -24.18 -7.40
C HIS A 115 0.29 -24.48 -6.98
N LYS A 116 -0.14 -24.04 -5.80
CA LYS A 116 -1.52 -24.25 -5.30
C LYS A 116 -2.48 -23.12 -5.68
N GLN A 117 -1.97 -21.94 -6.03
CA GLN A 117 -2.74 -20.77 -6.42
C GLN A 117 -2.12 -20.17 -7.69
N PRO A 118 -2.58 -20.61 -8.88
CA PRO A 118 -1.98 -20.23 -10.15
C PRO A 118 -2.40 -18.83 -10.65
N GLY A 119 -3.28 -18.14 -9.93
CA GLY A 119 -3.71 -16.77 -10.26
C GLY A 119 -2.67 -15.71 -9.92
N ASP A 120 -2.99 -14.46 -10.28
CA ASP A 120 -2.18 -13.29 -9.96
C ASP A 120 -1.91 -13.20 -8.46
N GLY A 121 -0.68 -12.81 -8.11
CA GLY A 121 -0.36 -12.50 -6.72
C GLY A 121 -1.11 -11.24 -6.30
N LYS A 122 -1.40 -11.08 -5.02
CA LYS A 122 -2.07 -9.89 -4.51
C LYS A 122 -1.85 -9.70 -3.02
N GLY A 123 -2.05 -8.48 -2.56
CA GLY A 123 -2.08 -8.21 -1.14
C GLY A 123 -1.97 -6.74 -0.80
N TRP A 124 -1.58 -6.52 0.44
CA TRP A 124 -1.63 -5.23 1.09
C TRP A 124 -0.22 -4.80 1.49
N MET A 125 0.12 -3.54 1.26
CA MET A 125 1.35 -2.95 1.77
C MET A 125 1.10 -1.55 2.29
N GLY A 126 1.90 -1.09 3.25
CA GLY A 126 1.69 0.21 3.82
C GLY A 126 2.89 0.73 4.60
N VAL A 127 2.84 2.03 4.87
CA VAL A 127 3.82 2.70 5.71
C VAL A 127 3.10 3.62 6.69
N LEU A 128 3.41 3.44 7.97
CA LEU A 128 3.06 4.33 9.08
C LEU A 128 4.31 5.13 9.43
N PHE A 129 4.27 6.46 9.35
CA PHE A 129 5.48 7.27 9.46
C PHE A 129 5.24 8.64 10.08
N GLN A 130 6.28 9.17 10.73
CA GLN A 130 6.29 10.55 11.21
C GLN A 130 6.84 11.49 10.14
N THR A 131 6.18 12.65 9.96
CA THR A 131 6.70 13.73 9.09
C THR A 131 7.82 14.54 9.74
N SER A 132 7.91 14.49 11.08
CA SER A 132 8.95 15.10 11.90
C SER A 132 9.05 14.36 13.23
N PRO A 133 10.18 14.44 13.97
CA PRO A 133 10.33 13.80 15.27
C PRO A 133 9.14 14.11 16.20
N ASN A 134 8.63 13.10 16.91
CA ASN A 134 7.47 13.17 17.80
C ASN A 134 6.14 13.61 17.18
N ALA A 135 6.03 13.75 15.85
CA ALA A 135 4.74 14.00 15.21
C ALA A 135 3.82 12.78 15.36
N VAL A 136 2.51 13.05 15.41
CA VAL A 136 1.51 12.00 15.23
C VAL A 136 1.71 11.38 13.84
N PRO A 137 1.80 10.05 13.73
CA PRO A 137 2.16 9.42 12.47
C PRO A 137 1.02 9.52 11.44
N ALA A 138 1.42 9.56 10.18
CA ALA A 138 0.55 9.43 9.02
C ALA A 138 0.70 8.04 8.42
N LYS A 139 -0.30 7.60 7.66
CA LYS A 139 -0.38 6.27 7.08
C LYS A 139 -0.71 6.35 5.60
N ILE A 140 0.01 5.58 4.80
CA ILE A 140 -0.31 5.32 3.38
C ILE A 140 -0.47 3.81 3.24
N VAL A 141 -1.62 3.37 2.75
CA VAL A 141 -1.93 1.96 2.51
C VAL A 141 -2.22 1.76 1.04
N LEU A 142 -1.70 0.68 0.47
CA LEU A 142 -1.94 0.22 -0.89
C LEU A 142 -2.54 -1.19 -0.86
N HIS A 143 -3.42 -1.45 -1.83
CA HIS A 143 -3.63 -2.81 -2.33
C HIS A 143 -2.97 -2.95 -3.70
N VAL A 144 -2.41 -4.13 -3.95
CA VAL A 144 -1.60 -4.40 -5.13
C VAL A 144 -1.94 -5.75 -5.73
N ARG A 145 -1.82 -5.85 -7.06
CA ARG A 145 -1.89 -7.10 -7.82
C ARG A 145 -0.59 -7.31 -8.59
N LEU A 146 0.02 -8.47 -8.40
CA LEU A 146 1.28 -8.88 -9.01
C LEU A 146 0.97 -9.70 -10.25
N LEU A 147 1.36 -9.17 -11.41
CA LEU A 147 0.96 -9.66 -12.73
C LEU A 147 2.06 -10.47 -13.43
N ASP A 148 3.27 -10.51 -12.85
CA ASP A 148 4.36 -11.32 -13.37
C ASP A 148 4.07 -12.82 -13.26
N ASP A 149 4.63 -13.60 -14.18
CA ASP A 149 4.34 -15.02 -14.31
C ASP A 149 5.05 -15.91 -13.29
N THR A 150 6.17 -15.43 -12.74
CA THR A 150 6.97 -16.19 -11.77
C THR A 150 6.95 -15.55 -10.39
N ASN A 151 7.02 -16.40 -9.35
CA ASN A 151 7.11 -15.93 -7.97
C ASN A 151 8.33 -15.01 -7.75
N ALA A 152 9.48 -15.30 -8.36
CA ALA A 152 10.69 -14.48 -8.21
C ALA A 152 10.52 -13.07 -8.77
N GLU A 153 9.88 -12.94 -9.94
CA GLU A 153 9.58 -11.64 -10.55
C GLU A 153 8.55 -10.87 -9.71
N GLN A 154 7.53 -11.56 -9.19
CA GLN A 154 6.53 -10.95 -8.29
C GLN A 154 7.17 -10.41 -7.00
N MET A 155 8.11 -11.15 -6.41
CA MET A 155 8.87 -10.70 -5.24
C MET A 155 9.71 -9.45 -5.58
N GLU A 156 10.44 -9.48 -6.70
CA GLU A 156 11.28 -8.37 -7.14
C GLU A 156 10.47 -7.06 -7.30
N VAL A 157 9.34 -7.12 -8.02
CA VAL A 157 8.51 -5.93 -8.26
C VAL A 157 7.88 -5.41 -6.97
N LEU A 158 7.50 -6.30 -6.05
CA LEU A 158 6.99 -5.92 -4.73
C LEU A 158 8.05 -5.17 -3.92
N GLY A 159 9.30 -5.64 -3.96
CA GLY A 159 10.44 -4.98 -3.32
C GLY A 159 10.67 -3.56 -3.86
N ILE A 160 10.66 -3.41 -5.18
CA ILE A 160 10.81 -2.09 -5.83
C ILE A 160 9.66 -1.16 -5.42
N LEU A 161 8.42 -1.64 -5.46
CA LEU A 161 7.25 -0.87 -5.09
C LEU A 161 7.28 -0.44 -3.62
N GLY A 162 7.73 -1.31 -2.71
CA GLY A 162 7.87 -0.97 -1.29
C GLY A 162 8.92 0.11 -1.03
N VAL A 163 10.07 0.05 -1.71
CA VAL A 163 11.07 1.13 -1.66
C VAL A 163 10.49 2.44 -2.18
N ASN A 164 9.77 2.39 -3.30
CA ASN A 164 9.12 3.58 -3.88
C ASN A 164 8.06 4.16 -2.93
N LEU A 165 7.29 3.32 -2.24
CA LEU A 165 6.30 3.75 -1.25
C LEU A 165 6.96 4.46 -0.07
N ILE A 166 8.02 3.88 0.51
CA ILE A 166 8.75 4.48 1.63
C ILE A 166 9.37 5.82 1.21
N HIS A 167 10.01 5.85 0.03
CA HIS A 167 10.59 7.08 -0.51
C HIS A 167 9.51 8.16 -0.75
N GLY A 168 8.39 7.79 -1.37
CA GLY A 168 7.24 8.68 -1.57
C GLY A 168 6.68 9.23 -0.26
N ALA A 169 6.59 8.40 0.78
CA ALA A 169 6.14 8.82 2.10
C ALA A 169 7.08 9.86 2.74
N PHE A 170 8.40 9.72 2.57
CA PHE A 170 9.34 10.66 3.19
C PHE A 170 9.56 11.94 2.38
N HIS A 171 9.62 11.84 1.06
CA HIS A 171 10.02 12.94 0.18
C HIS A 171 8.84 13.66 -0.49
N HIS A 172 7.70 12.98 -0.64
CA HIS A 172 6.59 13.45 -1.49
C HIS A 172 5.23 13.50 -0.81
N TRP A 173 5.11 13.18 0.49
CA TRP A 173 3.83 13.16 1.21
C TRP A 173 2.98 14.43 1.08
N ARG A 174 3.61 15.61 0.93
CA ARG A 174 2.88 16.88 0.74
C ARG A 174 2.08 16.95 -0.56
N ASN A 175 2.37 16.07 -1.52
CA ASN A 175 1.69 16.00 -2.81
C ASN A 175 1.36 14.52 -3.12
N PRO A 176 0.15 14.05 -2.77
CA PRO A 176 -0.28 12.68 -3.04
C PRO A 176 -0.16 12.28 -4.52
N GLU A 177 -0.38 13.20 -5.46
CA GLU A 177 -0.20 12.90 -6.89
C GLU A 177 1.25 12.56 -7.22
N LYS A 178 2.22 13.24 -6.59
CA LYS A 178 3.63 12.88 -6.75
C LYS A 178 3.96 11.53 -6.13
N VAL A 179 3.37 11.19 -4.98
CA VAL A 179 3.52 9.85 -4.40
C VAL A 179 3.08 8.81 -5.43
N LEU A 180 1.87 8.97 -6.01
CA LEU A 180 1.34 8.05 -7.02
C LEU A 180 2.23 7.92 -8.25
N THR A 181 2.72 9.03 -8.81
CA THR A 181 3.56 8.97 -10.02
C THR A 181 4.90 8.29 -9.75
N HIS A 182 5.45 8.44 -8.54
CA HIS A 182 6.74 7.84 -8.16
C HIS A 182 6.64 6.40 -7.65
N LEU A 183 5.43 5.85 -7.42
CA LEU A 183 5.24 4.44 -7.05
C LEU A 183 5.76 3.49 -8.13
N MET A 184 5.65 3.87 -9.40
CA MET A 184 6.02 3.03 -10.54
C MET A 184 7.44 3.27 -11.07
N ASP A 185 8.25 4.09 -10.38
CA ASP A 185 9.63 4.35 -10.81
C ASP A 185 10.44 3.05 -10.84
N GLY A 186 11.09 2.77 -11.96
CA GLY A 186 11.86 1.53 -12.15
C GLY A 186 11.01 0.27 -12.37
N ILE A 187 9.68 0.39 -12.42
CA ILE A 187 8.76 -0.72 -12.70
C ILE A 187 8.24 -0.61 -14.14
N ARG A 188 8.35 -1.70 -14.90
CA ARG A 188 7.80 -1.75 -16.26
C ARG A 188 6.27 -1.85 -16.21
N PRO A 189 5.53 -1.16 -17.10
CA PRO A 189 4.08 -1.30 -17.19
C PRO A 189 3.66 -2.76 -17.34
N GLY A 190 2.62 -3.16 -16.61
CA GLY A 190 2.07 -4.52 -16.67
C GLY A 190 2.68 -5.54 -15.72
N ARG A 191 3.68 -5.18 -14.88
CA ARG A 191 4.23 -6.07 -13.84
C ARG A 191 3.43 -6.05 -12.54
N VAL A 192 2.88 -4.88 -12.18
CA VAL A 192 2.09 -4.67 -10.97
C VAL A 192 1.00 -3.65 -11.24
N GLU A 193 -0.15 -3.86 -10.60
CA GLU A 193 -1.26 -2.91 -10.54
C GLU A 193 -1.40 -2.42 -9.10
N VAL A 194 -1.59 -1.10 -8.91
CA VAL A 194 -2.01 -0.53 -7.63
C VAL A 194 -3.47 -0.14 -7.81
N ASP A 195 -4.37 -0.92 -7.23
CA ASP A 195 -5.82 -0.82 -7.44
C ASP A 195 -6.56 -0.11 -6.29
N MET A 196 -5.90 0.06 -5.14
CA MET A 196 -6.40 0.88 -4.03
C MET A 196 -5.26 1.65 -3.37
N VAL A 197 -5.52 2.90 -3.01
CA VAL A 197 -4.67 3.71 -2.12
C VAL A 197 -5.51 4.43 -1.08
N ASP A 198 -4.99 4.54 0.13
CA ASP A 198 -5.62 5.25 1.23
C ASP A 198 -4.56 6.07 1.98
N PHE A 199 -4.75 7.39 1.99
CA PHE A 199 -3.96 8.34 2.77
C PHE A 199 -4.73 8.71 4.04
N SER A 200 -4.12 8.56 5.20
CA SER A 200 -4.76 8.85 6.49
C SER A 200 -3.79 9.41 7.55
N GLY A 201 -4.32 10.20 8.49
CA GLY A 201 -3.54 10.87 9.53
C GLY A 201 -3.47 12.39 9.34
N PRO A 202 -2.93 13.13 10.33
CA PRO A 202 -3.02 14.59 10.36
C PRO A 202 -2.50 15.32 9.11
N PRO A 203 -1.38 14.89 8.47
CA PRO A 203 -0.91 15.52 7.24
C PRO A 203 -1.87 15.38 6.04
N PHE A 204 -2.81 14.44 6.09
CA PHE A 204 -3.70 14.08 4.99
C PHE A 204 -5.16 14.48 5.23
N GLU A 205 -5.48 15.26 6.26
CA GLU A 205 -6.86 15.70 6.55
C GLU A 205 -7.56 16.40 5.37
N LYS A 206 -6.79 17.06 4.50
CA LYS A 206 -7.30 17.75 3.30
C LYS A 206 -7.28 16.90 2.04
N VAL A 207 -6.82 15.65 2.12
CA VAL A 207 -6.73 14.74 0.98
C VAL A 207 -8.08 14.04 0.78
N ASP A 208 -8.69 14.25 -0.38
CA ASP A 208 -9.86 13.48 -0.79
C ASP A 208 -9.41 12.19 -1.48
N ASN A 209 -9.49 11.07 -0.74
CA ASN A 209 -9.09 9.76 -1.23
C ASN A 209 -9.84 9.32 -2.50
N ARG A 210 -11.06 9.84 -2.77
CA ARG A 210 -11.78 9.57 -4.02
C ARG A 210 -11.10 10.24 -5.21
N LEU A 211 -10.65 11.47 -5.04
CA LEU A 211 -9.91 12.19 -6.08
C LEU A 211 -8.59 11.49 -6.36
N VAL A 212 -7.92 11.02 -5.32
CA VAL A 212 -6.70 10.23 -5.44
C VAL A 212 -6.96 8.93 -6.22
N SER A 213 -8.06 8.21 -5.94
CA SER A 213 -8.48 7.05 -6.72
C SER A 213 -8.72 7.36 -8.20
N LEU A 214 -9.36 8.50 -8.52
CA LEU A 214 -9.51 8.93 -9.91
C LEU A 214 -8.17 9.24 -10.58
N LYS A 215 -7.22 9.80 -9.82
CA LYS A 215 -5.85 10.06 -10.29
C LYS A 215 -5.07 8.78 -10.57
N MET A 216 -5.30 7.70 -9.80
CA MET A 216 -4.70 6.39 -10.10
C MET A 216 -5.09 5.89 -11.50
N VAL A 217 -6.38 6.01 -11.86
CA VAL A 217 -6.85 5.66 -13.21
C VAL A 217 -6.24 6.58 -14.26
N HIS A 218 -6.17 7.88 -13.98
CA HIS A 218 -5.55 8.85 -14.88
C HIS A 218 -4.06 8.57 -15.13
N PHE A 219 -3.33 8.14 -14.10
CA PHE A 219 -1.92 7.76 -14.16
C PHE A 219 -1.69 6.30 -14.58
N GLN A 220 -2.75 5.59 -14.98
CA GLN A 220 -2.68 4.21 -15.48
C GLN A 220 -2.10 3.22 -14.45
N LEU A 221 -2.29 3.49 -13.15
CA LEU A 221 -1.91 2.56 -12.08
C LEU A 221 -2.88 1.39 -11.95
N THR A 222 -4.15 1.62 -12.32
CA THR A 222 -5.22 0.62 -12.39
C THR A 222 -6.25 1.05 -13.44
N PRO A 223 -6.90 0.13 -14.16
CA PRO A 223 -8.00 0.46 -15.07
C PRO A 223 -9.28 0.87 -14.34
N VAL A 224 -9.46 0.52 -13.06
CA VAL A 224 -10.71 0.71 -12.32
C VAL A 224 -10.41 1.17 -10.90
N ALA A 225 -11.17 2.16 -10.41
CA ALA A 225 -11.17 2.50 -8.99
C ALA A 225 -12.58 2.37 -8.42
N LEU A 226 -12.69 1.83 -7.21
CA LEU A 226 -13.93 1.63 -6.49
C LEU A 226 -13.93 2.42 -5.18
N PHE A 227 -15.04 3.09 -4.89
CA PHE A 227 -15.26 3.76 -3.61
C PHE A 227 -16.74 3.69 -3.20
N ALA A 228 -16.99 3.66 -1.90
CA ALA A 228 -18.32 3.61 -1.31
C ALA A 228 -19.06 4.95 -1.47
N ALA A 229 -20.37 4.95 -1.21
CA ALA A 229 -21.16 6.18 -1.12
C ALA A 229 -20.66 7.13 -0.01
N THR A 230 -19.98 6.60 1.01
CA THR A 230 -19.28 7.36 2.05
C THR A 230 -18.01 8.05 1.57
N GLY A 231 -17.54 7.69 0.37
CA GLY A 231 -16.27 8.15 -0.20
C GLY A 231 -15.05 7.35 0.26
N GLN A 232 -15.26 6.28 1.02
CA GLN A 232 -14.17 5.38 1.41
C GLN A 232 -13.71 4.54 0.21
N ASN A 233 -12.41 4.51 -0.04
CA ASN A 233 -11.82 3.67 -1.07
C ASN A 233 -11.94 2.20 -0.72
N MET A 234 -12.22 1.39 -1.75
CA MET A 234 -12.58 0.00 -1.62
C MET A 234 -11.77 -0.84 -2.61
N GLU A 235 -11.28 -1.97 -2.14
CA GLU A 235 -10.69 -3.00 -2.99
C GLU A 235 -11.84 -3.86 -3.57
N ALA A 236 -11.84 -4.07 -4.88
CA ALA A 236 -13.01 -4.60 -5.58
C ALA A 236 -13.30 -6.06 -5.24
N GLU A 237 -12.26 -6.90 -5.16
CA GLU A 237 -12.39 -8.32 -4.92
C GLU A 237 -12.99 -8.60 -3.54
N ASP A 238 -12.47 -8.00 -2.47
CA ASP A 238 -12.99 -8.09 -1.11
C ASP A 238 -14.42 -7.55 -1.03
N CYS A 239 -14.72 -6.46 -1.74
CA CYS A 239 -16.06 -5.87 -1.72
C CYS A 239 -17.11 -6.75 -2.37
N PHE A 240 -16.75 -7.46 -3.43
CA PHE A 240 -17.68 -8.27 -4.22
C PHE A 240 -17.56 -9.78 -3.95
N TYR A 241 -16.60 -10.20 -3.12
CA TYR A 241 -16.38 -11.60 -2.80
C TYR A 241 -17.65 -12.28 -2.29
N GLY A 242 -18.07 -13.34 -2.98
CA GLY A 242 -19.26 -14.13 -2.62
C GLY A 242 -20.59 -13.38 -2.73
N LYS A 243 -20.63 -12.23 -3.42
CA LYS A 243 -21.85 -11.43 -3.60
C LYS A 243 -22.35 -11.49 -5.04
N SER A 244 -23.66 -11.61 -5.20
CA SER A 244 -24.31 -11.38 -6.50
C SER A 244 -24.33 -9.87 -6.79
N ILE A 245 -23.84 -9.46 -7.97
CA ILE A 245 -23.65 -8.05 -8.32
C ILE A 245 -24.69 -7.60 -9.33
N LEU A 246 -25.40 -6.52 -9.02
CA LEU A 246 -26.20 -5.76 -9.98
C LEU A 246 -25.45 -4.48 -10.35
N LEU A 247 -25.18 -4.30 -11.65
CA LEU A 247 -24.42 -3.17 -12.16
C LEU A 247 -25.24 -2.36 -13.16
N LEU A 248 -25.30 -1.04 -12.97
CA LEU A 248 -25.86 -0.11 -13.94
C LEU A 248 -24.72 0.67 -14.59
N ARG A 249 -24.48 0.41 -15.87
CA ARG A 249 -23.50 1.17 -16.65
C ARG A 249 -24.03 2.59 -16.90
N GLY A 250 -23.19 3.59 -16.67
CA GLY A 250 -23.53 4.98 -16.92
C GLY A 250 -22.29 5.85 -17.05
N HIS A 251 -22.50 7.14 -17.33
CA HIS A 251 -21.45 8.15 -17.32
C HIS A 251 -21.60 9.03 -16.09
N TYR A 252 -20.48 9.42 -15.47
CA TYR A 252 -20.46 10.37 -14.36
C TYR A 252 -20.61 11.81 -14.89
N ARG A 253 -21.73 12.09 -15.58
CA ARG A 253 -22.08 13.39 -16.19
C ARG A 253 -23.60 13.60 -16.30
N PRO A 254 -24.26 14.21 -15.31
CA PRO A 254 -24.50 13.65 -13.98
C PRO A 254 -25.34 12.35 -14.03
N ILE A 255 -25.41 11.62 -12.92
CA ILE A 255 -26.43 10.56 -12.76
C ILE A 255 -27.81 11.22 -12.80
N THR A 256 -28.70 10.70 -13.65
CA THR A 256 -30.06 11.25 -13.81
C THR A 256 -31.11 10.44 -13.06
N ASN A 257 -32.27 11.03 -12.79
CA ASN A 257 -33.41 10.33 -12.19
C ASN A 257 -33.84 9.08 -12.99
N PHE A 258 -33.57 9.05 -14.30
CA PHE A 258 -33.81 7.88 -15.14
C PHE A 258 -32.91 6.70 -14.71
N HIS A 259 -31.62 6.94 -14.51
CA HIS A 259 -30.67 5.92 -14.04
C HIS A 259 -31.09 5.40 -12.65
N LEU A 260 -31.48 6.28 -11.73
CA LEU A 260 -31.94 5.89 -10.39
C LEU A 260 -33.20 5.01 -10.45
N ARG A 261 -34.17 5.36 -11.30
CA ARG A 261 -35.38 4.55 -11.52
C ARG A 261 -35.06 3.20 -12.15
N MET A 262 -34.12 3.15 -13.10
CA MET A 262 -33.68 1.91 -13.72
C MET A 262 -33.04 0.99 -12.69
N MET A 263 -32.12 1.51 -11.86
CA MET A 263 -31.50 0.74 -10.79
C MET A 263 -32.54 0.23 -9.78
N SER A 264 -33.51 1.06 -9.39
CA SER A 264 -34.56 0.66 -8.45
C SER A 264 -35.42 -0.48 -9.01
N LYS A 265 -35.86 -0.40 -10.27
CA LYS A 265 -36.63 -1.47 -10.92
C LYS A 265 -35.82 -2.75 -11.09
N ALA A 266 -34.58 -2.64 -11.56
CA ALA A 266 -33.68 -3.77 -11.73
C ALA A 266 -33.37 -4.45 -10.38
N SER A 267 -33.17 -3.66 -9.32
CA SER A 267 -32.90 -4.19 -7.98
C SER A 267 -34.10 -4.95 -7.41
N ALA A 268 -35.33 -4.52 -7.68
CA ALA A 268 -36.52 -5.25 -7.26
C ALA A 268 -36.61 -6.64 -7.90
N VAL A 269 -36.29 -6.75 -9.19
CA VAL A 269 -36.24 -8.04 -9.90
C VAL A 269 -35.07 -8.89 -9.41
N PHE A 270 -33.88 -8.31 -9.32
CA PHE A 270 -32.65 -9.00 -8.91
C PHE A 270 -32.74 -9.60 -7.50
N ARG A 271 -33.45 -8.95 -6.58
CA ARG A 271 -33.66 -9.46 -5.21
C ARG A 271 -34.74 -10.55 -5.12
N ALA A 272 -35.62 -10.63 -6.13
CA ALA A 272 -36.67 -11.63 -6.21
C ALA A 272 -36.22 -12.90 -6.95
N ASP A 273 -35.09 -12.83 -7.65
CA ASP A 273 -34.41 -13.97 -8.27
C ASP A 273 -33.68 -14.78 -7.18
N PRO A 274 -34.02 -16.06 -6.97
CA PRO A 274 -33.53 -16.87 -5.85
C PRO A 274 -32.02 -17.19 -5.88
#